data_AF-A0A967HAB1-F1
#
_entry.id   AF-A0A967HAB1-F1
#
_cell.length_a   1.000
_cell.length_b   1.000
_cell.length_c   1.000
_cell.angle_alpha   90.00
_cell.angle_beta   90.00
_cell.angle_gamma   90.00
#
_symmetry.space_group_name_H-M   'P 1'
#
loop_
_entity.id
_entity.type
_entity.pdbx_description
1 polymer ?
#
loop_
_entity_poly.entity_id
_entity_poly.type
_entity_poly.pdbx_seq_one_letter_code
_entity_poly.pdbx_strand_id
1 'polypeptide(L)' 'MIRNDLINAEGALNRVLRKLRRVFDKISDEYLRERHSDVDSIGDRLIRNLLGETRESLADVDEQVVVVAHDLSPADTVQI' A
#
# COMPACT_ATOMS: atom_id res chain seq x y z
N MET A 1 4.56 5.36 -19.09
CA MET A 1 3.26 5.89 -18.63
C MET A 1 3.36 7.37 -18.37
N ILE A 2 4.12 7.86 -17.39
CA ILE A 2 4.25 9.31 -17.11
C ILE A 2 4.64 10.12 -18.37
N ARG A 3 5.80 9.81 -18.97
CA ARG A 3 6.30 10.56 -20.15
C ARG A 3 5.50 10.31 -21.43
N ASN A 4 5.09 9.06 -21.64
CA ASN A 4 4.43 8.65 -22.89
C ASN A 4 2.95 9.03 -22.94
N ASP A 5 2.26 8.98 -21.78
CA ASP A 5 0.82 9.21 -21.68
C ASP A 5 0.52 10.62 -21.13
N LEU A 6 1.56 11.39 -20.77
CA LEU A 6 1.49 12.73 -20.19
C LEU A 6 0.56 12.81 -18.96
N ILE A 7 0.67 11.82 -18.07
CA ILE A 7 -0.09 11.74 -16.82
C ILE A 7 0.82 11.96 -15.61
N ASN A 8 0.23 12.42 -14.51
CA ASN A 8 0.92 12.57 -13.24
C ASN A 8 1.39 11.21 -12.65
N ALA A 9 2.26 11.28 -11.65
CA ALA A 9 2.88 10.09 -11.06
C ALA A 9 1.86 9.19 -10.36
N GLU A 10 0.89 9.77 -9.67
CA GLU A 10 -0.20 9.11 -8.94
C GLU A 10 -1.10 8.34 -9.91
N GLY A 11 -1.45 8.97 -11.03
CA GLY A 11 -2.26 8.37 -12.10
C GLY A 11 -1.52 7.23 -12.79
N ALA A 12 -0.22 7.37 -13.03
CA ALA A 12 0.61 6.30 -13.57
C ALA A 12 0.72 5.12 -12.61
N LEU A 13 0.99 5.39 -11.32
CA LEU A 13 1.09 4.38 -10.28
C LEU A 13 -0.22 3.59 -10.13
N ASN A 14 -1.36 4.28 -10.03
CA ASN A 14 -2.68 3.65 -9.95
C ASN A 14 -2.98 2.73 -11.15
N ARG A 15 -2.56 3.11 -12.37
CA ARG A 15 -2.71 2.24 -13.55
C ARG A 15 -1.85 0.98 -13.45
N VAL A 16 -0.61 1.10 -12.96
CA VAL A 16 0.29 -0.04 -12.77
C VAL A 16 -0.25 -0.98 -11.69
N LEU A 17 -0.66 -0.45 -10.54
CA LEU A 17 -1.23 -1.24 -9.44
C LEU A 17 -2.46 -2.02 -9.91
N ARG A 18 -3.43 -1.38 -10.59
CA ARG A 18 -4.59 -2.09 -11.17
C ARG A 18 -4.23 -3.15 -12.19
N LYS A 19 -3.10 -3.02 -12.89
CA LYS A 19 -2.61 -4.07 -13.79
C LYS A 19 -2.04 -5.24 -12.99
N LEU A 20 -1.27 -4.96 -11.94
CA LEU A 20 -0.73 -5.96 -11.04
C LEU A 20 -1.83 -6.74 -10.33
N ARG A 21 -2.86 -6.08 -9.77
CA ARG A 21 -4.00 -6.75 -9.13
C ARG A 21 -4.63 -7.82 -10.04
N ARG A 22 -4.93 -7.43 -11.29
CA ARG A 22 -5.47 -8.34 -12.30
C ARG A 22 -4.55 -9.50 -12.69
N VAL A 23 -3.24 -9.37 -12.48
CA VAL A 23 -2.29 -10.46 -12.67
C VAL A 23 -2.39 -11.41 -11.47
N PHE A 24 -2.36 -10.89 -10.25
CA PHE A 24 -2.49 -11.67 -9.02
C PHE A 24 -3.84 -12.41 -8.91
N ASP A 25 -4.95 -11.80 -9.32
CA ASP A 25 -6.27 -12.43 -9.36
C ASP A 25 -6.30 -13.70 -10.24
N LYS A 26 -5.38 -13.80 -11.21
CA LYS A 26 -5.26 -14.95 -12.10
C LYS A 26 -4.31 -16.02 -11.59
N ILE A 27 -3.66 -15.79 -10.45
CA ILE A 27 -2.72 -16.73 -9.86
C ILE A 27 -3.48 -17.72 -8.97
N SER A 28 -3.41 -19.00 -9.34
CA SER A 28 -4.03 -20.10 -8.58
C SER A 28 -3.23 -20.50 -7.34
N ASP A 29 -1.97 -20.10 -7.27
CA ASP A 29 -1.05 -20.35 -6.15
C ASP A 29 -1.40 -19.47 -4.94
N GLU A 30 -1.58 -20.10 -3.78
CA GLU A 30 -2.01 -19.44 -2.55
C GLU A 30 -0.94 -18.54 -1.93
N TYR A 31 0.33 -18.96 -1.97
CA TYR A 31 1.45 -18.17 -1.48
C TYR A 31 1.62 -16.88 -2.29
N LEU A 32 1.45 -16.98 -3.61
CA LEU A 32 1.51 -15.81 -4.49
C LEU A 32 0.28 -14.90 -4.35
N ARG A 33 -0.88 -15.44 -3.95
CA ARG A 33 -2.04 -14.61 -3.59
C ARG A 33 -1.82 -13.84 -2.29
N GLU A 34 -1.17 -14.44 -1.29
CA GLU A 34 -0.84 -13.72 -0.04
C GLU A 34 0.09 -12.53 -0.30
N ARG A 35 1.04 -12.66 -1.24
CA ARG A 35 1.94 -11.57 -1.66
C ARG A 35 1.23 -10.38 -2.31
N HIS A 36 -0.04 -10.51 -2.71
CA HIS A 36 -0.80 -9.41 -3.29
C HIS A 36 -1.05 -8.28 -2.28
N SER A 37 -1.34 -8.61 -1.02
CA SER A 37 -1.60 -7.61 0.03
C SER A 37 -0.37 -6.77 0.34
N ASP A 38 0.83 -7.35 0.23
CA ASP A 38 2.09 -6.62 0.33
C ASP A 38 2.23 -5.56 -0.77
N VAL A 39 1.91 -5.94 -2.02
CA VAL A 39 1.97 -5.03 -3.18
C VAL A 39 0.97 -3.89 -3.03
N ASP A 40 -0.24 -4.18 -2.55
CA ASP A 40 -1.24 -3.17 -2.24
C ASP A 40 -0.77 -2.22 -1.15
N SER A 41 -0.24 -2.75 -0.04
CA SER A 41 0.27 -1.94 1.07
C SER A 41 1.38 -0.97 0.64
N ILE A 42 2.31 -1.45 -0.21
CA ILE A 42 3.39 -0.63 -0.78
C ILE A 42 2.82 0.40 -1.77
N GLY A 43 1.88 -0.02 -2.62
CA GLY A 43 1.22 0.85 -3.58
C GLY A 43 0.52 2.03 -2.91
N ASP A 44 -0.26 1.75 -1.86
CA ASP A 44 -0.97 2.76 -1.09
C ASP A 44 0.01 3.69 -0.38
N ARG A 45 1.11 3.17 0.19
CA ARG A 45 2.16 3.98 0.79
C ARG A 45 2.80 4.94 -0.22
N LEU A 46 3.07 4.48 -1.44
CA LEU A 46 3.62 5.33 -2.50
C LEU A 46 2.63 6.42 -2.92
N ILE A 47 1.34 6.10 -3.06
CA ILE A 47 0.31 7.10 -3.35
C ILE A 47 0.27 8.16 -2.26
N ARG A 48 0.24 7.77 -0.98
CA ARG A 48 0.26 8.71 0.15
C ARG A 48 1.46 9.65 0.08
N ASN A 49 2.65 9.11 -0.15
CA ASN A 49 3.87 9.91 -0.30
C ASN A 49 3.79 10.92 -1.46
N LEU A 50 3.22 10.51 -2.59
CA LEU A 50 3.05 11.39 -3.75
C LEU A 50 2.01 12.50 -3.50
N LEU A 51 0.97 12.19 -2.72
CA LEU A 51 -0.03 13.17 -2.29
C LEU A 51 0.44 14.07 -1.13
N GLY A 52 1.61 13.79 -0.55
CA GLY A 52 2.12 14.50 0.63
C GLY A 52 1.36 14.18 1.92
N GLU A 53 0.65 13.05 1.96
CA GLU A 53 -0.04 12.58 3.15
C GLU A 53 0.94 11.96 4.14
N THR A 54 1.00 12.52 5.35
CA THR A 54 1.76 11.96 6.47
C THR A 54 0.85 11.07 7.31
N ARG A 55 1.32 9.86 7.63
CA ARG A 55 0.66 8.98 8.59
C ARG A 55 1.30 9.18 9.97
N GLU A 56 0.47 9.27 11.01
CA GLU A 56 0.97 9.24 12.38
C GLU A 56 1.62 7.90 12.67
N SER A 57 2.81 7.93 13.27
CA SER A 57 3.57 6.74 13.63
C SER A 57 3.02 6.17 14.94
N LEU A 58 2.75 4.87 14.97
CA LEU A 58 2.42 4.19 16.23
C LEU A 58 3.65 4.06 17.15
N ALA A 59 4.86 4.23 16.60
CA ALA A 59 6.11 4.16 17.38
C ALA A 59 6.28 5.32 18.38
N ASP A 60 5.52 6.41 18.21
CA ASP A 60 5.59 7.59 19.08
C ASP A 60 4.60 7.49 20.27
N VAL A 61 3.93 6.35 20.44
CA VAL A 61 2.96 6.13 21.53
C VAL A 61 3.66 5.55 22.75
N ASP A 62 3.86 6.37 23.78
CA ASP A 62 4.60 6.02 25.00
C ASP A 62 3.73 5.43 26.13
N GLU A 63 2.44 5.18 25.89
CA GLU A 63 1.50 4.70 26.91
C GLU A 63 0.65 3.51 26.42
N GLN A 64 0.01 2.80 27.35
CA GLN A 64 -0.86 1.68 27.00
C GLN A 64 -2.14 2.20 26.33
N VAL A 65 -2.28 1.95 25.04
CA VAL A 65 -3.45 2.32 24.24
C VAL A 65 -4.11 1.11 23.57
N VAL A 66 -5.37 1.27 23.18
CA VAL A 66 -6.05 0.35 22.26
C VAL A 66 -6.06 0.99 20.87
N VAL A 67 -5.39 0.35 19.91
CA VAL A 67 -5.35 0.81 18.51
C VAL A 67 -6.65 0.40 17.81
N VAL A 68 -7.36 1.38 17.25
CA VAL A 68 -8.58 1.17 16.45
C VAL A 68 -8.31 1.64 15.02
N ALA A 69 -8.35 0.72 14.06
CA ALA A 69 -8.13 1.00 12.64
C ALA A 69 -9.05 0.14 11.77
N HIS A 70 -9.34 0.61 10.55
CA HIS A 70 -10.07 -0.19 9.56
C HIS A 70 -9.29 -1.42 9.13
N ASP A 71 -7.97 -1.28 8.99
CA ASP A 71 -7.04 -2.36 8.68
C ASP A 71 -5.64 -2.01 9.22
N LEU A 72 -4.84 -3.03 9.52
CA LEU A 72 -3.45 -2.89 9.96
C LEU A 72 -2.58 -3.82 9.11
N SER A 73 -1.66 -3.23 8.34
CA SER A 73 -0.68 -4.03 7.61
C SER A 73 0.36 -4.62 8.56
N PRO A 74 1.03 -5.73 8.20
CA PRO A 74 2.15 -6.26 8.98
C PRO A 74 3.27 -5.24 9.22
N ALA A 75 3.46 -4.29 8.29
CA ALA A 75 4.43 -3.21 8.46
C ALA A 75 4.02 -2.23 9.56
N ASP A 76 2.72 -1.99 9.75
CA ASP A 76 2.20 -1.09 10.79
C ASP A 76 2.36 -1.71 12.19
N THR A 77 2.21 -3.04 12.31
CA THR A 77 2.30 -3.74 13.59
C THR A 77 3.73 -3.98 14.07
N VAL A 78 4.70 -4.03 13.17
CA VAL A 78 6.15 -4.14 13.51
C VAL A 78 6.70 -2.84 14.12
N GLN A 79 6.04 -1.70 13.87
CA GLN A 79 6.44 -0.40 14.39
C GLN A 79 5.86 -0.08 15.78
N ILE A 80 5.09 -1.00 16.37
CA ILE A 80 4.56 -0.92 17.73
C ILE A 80 5.55 -1.55 18.71
#